data_AF-A0A7J2IS42-F1
#
_entry.id   AF-A0A7J2IS42-F1
#
_cell.length_a   1.000
_cell.length_b   1.000
_cell.length_c   1.000
_cell.angle_alpha   90.00
_cell.angle_beta   90.00
_cell.angle_gamma   90.00
#
_symmetry.space_group_name_H-M   'P 1'
#
loop_
_entity.id
_entity.type
_entity.pdbx_description
1 polymer ?
#
loop_
_entity_poly.entity_id
_entity_poly.type
_entity_poly.pdbx_seq_one_letter_code
_entity_poly.pdbx_strand_id
1 'polypeptide(L)'
;MRCFVNIGYLTKVNINSLNSGESPGTNIVVIKRLQDSKGDYYVYVSGQALRYYLKETMNELGMPLTKIDKKGKYKINASAKGKERYKEIVRNHPDLDLFGFMEAVREEKEMALRRWSPVKVSPLISIYPWKGESDLLTRRKEGQAGGDLVKVEVNAFNFMRGTIMVDVDAVGSYV
;
A
#
# COMPACT_ATOMS: atom_id res chain seq x y z
N MET A 1 -1.59 5.72 -30.07
CA MET A 1 -2.49 4.81 -29.33
C MET A 1 -1.83 4.54 -27.99
N ARG A 2 -2.57 4.64 -26.87
CA ARG A 2 -1.98 4.51 -25.53
C ARG A 2 -1.94 3.03 -25.10
N CYS A 3 -0.82 2.55 -24.58
CA CYS A 3 -0.59 1.16 -24.19
C CYS A 3 -0.81 0.94 -22.69
N PHE A 4 -1.60 -0.08 -22.36
CA PHE A 4 -1.89 -0.48 -20.98
C PHE A 4 -1.60 -1.97 -20.78
N VAL A 5 -0.97 -2.29 -19.66
CA VAL A 5 -0.78 -3.66 -19.19
C VAL A 5 -1.69 -3.91 -17.99
N ASN A 6 -2.49 -4.98 -18.05
CA ASN A 6 -3.35 -5.41 -16.97
C ASN A 6 -2.87 -6.76 -16.42
N ILE A 7 -2.57 -6.80 -15.13
CA ILE A 7 -2.04 -7.96 -14.42
C ILE A 7 -3.07 -8.37 -13.36
N GLY A 8 -3.85 -9.40 -13.65
CA GLY A 8 -4.68 -10.08 -12.65
C GLY A 8 -3.88 -11.20 -11.98
N TYR A 9 -3.99 -11.33 -10.66
CA TYR A 9 -3.25 -12.36 -9.91
C TYR A 9 -4.07 -12.93 -8.76
N LEU A 10 -3.75 -14.18 -8.43
CA LEU A 10 -4.21 -14.90 -7.25
C LEU A 10 -2.98 -15.28 -6.42
N THR A 11 -2.98 -14.90 -5.15
CA THR A 11 -1.90 -15.27 -4.21
C THR A 11 -2.45 -16.14 -3.10
N LYS A 12 -1.76 -17.24 -2.81
CA LYS A 12 -2.09 -18.09 -1.67
C LYS A 12 -1.60 -17.42 -0.39
N VAL A 13 -2.48 -17.27 0.58
CA VAL A 13 -2.18 -16.68 1.89
C VAL A 13 -2.47 -17.75 2.94
N ASN A 14 -1.42 -18.18 3.66
CA ASN A 14 -1.55 -19.03 4.84
C ASN A 14 -1.87 -18.16 6.06
N ILE A 15 -1.73 -18.69 7.29
CA ILE A 15 -2.01 -17.96 8.55
C ILE A 15 -1.34 -16.59 8.53
N ASN A 16 -2.13 -15.53 8.33
CA ASN A 16 -1.61 -14.19 8.13
C ASN A 16 -2.60 -13.09 8.53
N SER A 17 -2.07 -11.94 8.93
CA SER A 17 -2.80 -10.70 9.24
C SER A 17 -2.17 -9.54 8.44
N LEU A 18 -2.29 -9.64 7.10
CA LEU A 18 -1.59 -8.73 6.17
C LEU A 18 -1.93 -7.26 6.39
N ASN A 19 -3.19 -6.94 6.67
CA ASN A 19 -3.61 -5.56 6.91
C ASN A 19 -4.63 -5.49 8.04
N SER A 20 -4.14 -5.12 9.22
CA SER A 20 -4.98 -4.97 10.40
C SER A 20 -5.81 -3.69 10.36
N GLY A 21 -7.02 -3.79 10.91
CA GLY A 21 -7.91 -2.65 11.14
C GLY A 21 -7.58 -1.94 12.45
N GLU A 22 -8.41 -0.95 12.78
CA GLU A 22 -8.39 -0.33 14.10
C GLU A 22 -8.83 -1.36 15.14
N SER A 23 -8.01 -1.54 16.19
CA SER A 23 -8.33 -2.51 17.22
C SER A 23 -9.40 -1.97 18.18
N PRO A 24 -10.45 -2.77 18.50
CA PRO A 24 -11.45 -2.39 19.49
C PRO A 24 -10.94 -2.47 20.94
N GLY A 25 -9.69 -2.91 21.17
CA GLY A 25 -9.12 -3.03 22.52
C GLY A 25 -7.61 -3.27 22.55
N THR A 26 -7.02 -3.31 23.74
CA THR A 26 -5.56 -3.31 23.91
C THR A 26 -4.87 -4.64 23.55
N ASN A 27 -5.59 -5.76 23.51
CA ASN A 27 -5.04 -7.10 23.28
C ASN A 27 -5.75 -7.88 22.15
N ILE A 28 -6.37 -7.16 21.21
CA ILE A 28 -6.97 -7.75 20.00
C ILE A 28 -6.31 -7.11 18.78
N VAL A 29 -6.06 -7.89 17.74
CA VAL A 29 -5.69 -7.38 16.41
C VAL A 29 -6.75 -7.89 15.45
N VAL A 30 -7.51 -6.95 14.87
CA VAL A 30 -8.57 -7.29 13.92
C VAL A 30 -8.04 -7.17 12.49
N ILE A 31 -8.46 -8.07 11.62
CA ILE A 31 -8.16 -7.99 10.19
C ILE A 31 -9.18 -7.08 9.52
N LYS A 32 -8.73 -6.25 8.57
CA LYS A 32 -9.67 -5.52 7.73
C LYS A 32 -10.47 -6.49 6.87
N ARG A 33 -11.78 -6.31 6.88
CA ARG A 33 -12.72 -7.14 6.14
C ARG A 33 -13.84 -6.31 5.53
N LEU A 34 -14.40 -6.80 4.43
CA LEU A 34 -15.59 -6.25 3.77
C LEU A 34 -16.73 -7.26 3.90
N GLN A 35 -17.96 -6.79 4.01
CA GLN A 35 -19.14 -7.64 4.00
C GLN A 35 -19.82 -7.60 2.63
N ASP A 36 -20.20 -8.75 2.10
CA ASP A 36 -21.02 -8.81 0.89
C ASP A 36 -22.52 -8.65 1.20
N SER A 37 -23.36 -8.65 0.17
CA SER A 37 -24.81 -8.49 0.32
C SER A 37 -25.51 -9.67 1.02
N LYS A 38 -24.82 -10.80 1.19
CA LYS A 38 -25.33 -12.00 1.89
C LYS A 38 -24.89 -12.06 3.35
N GLY A 39 -24.03 -11.13 3.76
CA GLY A 39 -23.52 -11.05 5.12
C GLY A 39 -22.18 -11.76 5.32
N ASP A 40 -21.59 -12.36 4.28
CA ASP A 40 -20.29 -13.02 4.35
C ASP A 40 -19.17 -11.97 4.40
N TYR A 41 -18.19 -12.20 5.28
CA TYR A 41 -17.02 -11.33 5.41
C TYR A 41 -15.84 -11.83 4.57
N TYR A 42 -15.16 -10.92 3.89
CA TYR A 42 -13.97 -11.20 3.07
C TYR A 42 -12.79 -10.37 3.56
N VAL A 43 -11.63 -10.99 3.71
CA VAL A 43 -10.41 -10.30 4.14
C VAL A 43 -9.97 -9.32 3.06
N TYR A 44 -9.58 -8.13 3.49
CA TYR A 44 -9.28 -6.98 2.64
C TYR A 44 -7.92 -6.38 2.99
N VAL A 45 -7.07 -6.20 1.98
CA VAL A 45 -5.84 -5.39 2.07
C VAL A 45 -6.06 -4.13 1.24
N SER A 46 -5.89 -2.96 1.86
CA SER A 46 -6.12 -1.70 1.17
C SER A 46 -5.15 -1.48 0.01
N GLY A 47 -5.60 -0.74 -1.01
CA GLY A 47 -4.71 -0.32 -2.10
C GLY A 47 -3.52 0.53 -1.60
N GLN A 48 -3.68 1.26 -0.50
CA GLN A 48 -2.58 1.99 0.14
C GLN A 48 -1.51 1.04 0.71
N ALA A 49 -1.93 0.00 1.43
CA ALA A 49 -1.04 -1.02 1.98
C ALA A 49 -0.32 -1.78 0.85
N LEU A 50 -1.05 -2.18 -0.19
CA LEU A 50 -0.45 -2.86 -1.33
C LEU A 50 0.58 -1.99 -2.08
N ARG A 51 0.31 -0.70 -2.26
CA ARG A 51 1.28 0.24 -2.84
C ARG A 51 2.51 0.40 -1.95
N TYR A 52 2.33 0.42 -0.64
CA TYR A 52 3.44 0.44 0.30
C TYR A 52 4.31 -0.80 0.14
N TYR A 53 3.71 -2.01 0.11
CA TYR A 53 4.46 -3.25 -0.12
C TYR A 53 5.23 -3.26 -1.44
N LEU A 54 4.60 -2.80 -2.53
CA LEU A 54 5.28 -2.69 -3.82
C LEU A 54 6.48 -1.74 -3.76
N LYS A 55 6.35 -0.60 -3.07
CA LYS A 55 7.47 0.34 -2.87
C LYS A 55 8.59 -0.29 -2.05
N GLU A 56 8.28 -0.97 -0.95
CA GLU A 56 9.30 -1.68 -0.15
C GLU A 56 10.01 -2.75 -0.98
N THR A 57 9.28 -3.56 -1.76
CA THR A 57 9.90 -4.53 -2.67
C THR A 57 10.79 -3.85 -3.72
N MET A 58 10.38 -2.71 -4.28
CA MET A 58 11.24 -1.94 -5.19
C MET A 58 12.54 -1.50 -4.51
N ASN A 59 12.46 -1.06 -3.26
CA ASN A 59 13.63 -0.70 -2.45
C ASN A 59 14.58 -1.89 -2.25
N GLU A 60 14.03 -3.06 -1.91
CA GLU A 60 14.77 -4.31 -1.76
C GLU A 60 15.45 -4.75 -3.07
N LEU A 61 14.82 -4.48 -4.21
CA LEU A 61 15.36 -4.74 -5.55
C LEU A 61 16.37 -3.66 -6.02
N GLY A 62 16.74 -2.72 -5.16
CA GLY A 62 17.76 -1.71 -5.43
C GLY A 62 17.24 -0.42 -6.07
N MET A 63 15.92 -0.24 -6.17
CA MET A 63 15.34 1.01 -6.66
C MET A 63 15.09 1.97 -5.48
N PRO A 64 15.82 3.10 -5.38
CA PRO A 64 15.76 3.95 -4.21
C PRO A 64 14.39 4.63 -4.07
N LEU A 65 13.82 4.58 -2.88
CA LEU A 65 12.59 5.31 -2.56
C LEU A 65 12.87 6.77 -2.22
N THR A 66 11.97 7.64 -2.67
CA THR A 66 12.03 9.06 -2.31
C THR A 66 11.78 9.24 -0.81
N LYS A 67 12.79 9.78 -0.12
CA LYS A 67 12.72 10.04 1.33
C LYS A 67 11.64 11.07 1.64
N ILE A 68 11.02 10.89 2.80
CA ILE A 68 10.02 11.82 3.34
C ILE A 68 10.64 12.55 4.55
N ASP A 69 10.31 13.81 4.76
CA ASP A 69 10.69 14.57 5.94
C ASP A 69 9.77 14.31 7.14
N LYS A 70 10.09 14.89 8.31
CA LYS A 70 9.28 14.75 9.53
C LYS A 70 7.85 15.32 9.40
N LYS A 71 7.57 16.08 8.34
CA LYS A 71 6.26 16.69 8.04
C LYS A 71 5.50 15.93 6.96
N GLY A 72 5.98 14.76 6.53
CA GLY A 72 5.32 13.98 5.49
C GLY A 72 5.56 14.48 4.06
N LYS A 73 6.52 15.38 3.83
CA LYS A 73 6.84 15.90 2.49
C LYS A 73 8.01 15.16 1.86
N TYR A 74 7.91 14.90 0.56
CA TYR A 74 9.01 14.31 -0.21
C TYR A 74 10.22 15.26 -0.22
N LYS A 75 11.39 14.72 0.11
CA LYS A 75 12.68 15.40 -0.01
C LYS A 75 13.16 15.33 -1.45
N ILE A 76 12.64 16.25 -2.25
CA ILE A 76 12.99 16.38 -3.66
C ILE A 76 14.03 17.49 -3.77
N ASN A 77 15.28 17.10 -4.01
CA ASN A 77 16.37 18.03 -4.30
C ASN A 77 16.29 18.42 -5.79
N ALA A 78 15.32 19.26 -6.11
CA ALA A 78 15.18 19.83 -7.45
C ALA A 78 15.46 21.34 -7.39
N SER A 79 16.40 21.79 -8.22
CA SER A 79 16.79 23.21 -8.32
C SER A 79 15.83 24.01 -9.21
N ALA A 80 15.14 23.32 -10.11
CA ALA A 80 14.22 23.92 -11.06
C ALA A 80 12.81 24.16 -10.47
N LYS A 81 12.05 25.02 -11.15
CA LYS A 81 10.62 25.31 -10.86
C LYS A 81 9.71 24.86 -12.01
N GLY A 82 8.42 24.70 -11.73
CA GLY A 82 7.39 24.41 -12.73
C GLY A 82 7.66 23.13 -13.55
N LYS A 83 7.58 23.24 -14.88
CA LYS A 83 7.74 22.09 -15.80
C LYS A 83 9.11 21.42 -15.71
N GLU A 84 10.18 22.18 -15.49
CA GLU A 84 11.52 21.59 -15.36
C GLU A 84 11.66 20.82 -14.04
N ARG A 85 11.03 21.30 -12.96
CA ARG A 85 10.91 20.54 -11.71
C ARG A 85 10.19 19.21 -11.92
N TYR A 86 9.11 19.20 -12.68
CA TYR A 86 8.36 17.97 -13.01
C TYR A 86 9.26 16.93 -13.69
N LYS A 87 10.02 17.36 -14.71
CA LYS A 87 10.95 16.48 -15.44
C LYS A 87 12.05 15.95 -14.53
N GLU A 88 12.62 16.80 -13.68
CA GLU A 88 13.65 16.42 -12.71
C GLU A 88 13.12 15.37 -11.71
N ILE A 89 11.89 15.54 -11.21
CA ILE A 89 11.24 14.57 -10.33
C ILE A 89 11.06 13.24 -11.05
N VAL A 90 10.43 13.23 -12.23
CA VAL A 90 10.16 11.99 -12.98
C VAL A 90 11.46 11.25 -13.32
N ARG A 91 12.53 11.97 -13.65
CA ARG A 91 13.82 11.37 -14.01
C ARG A 91 14.59 10.80 -12.82
N ASN A 92 14.55 11.47 -11.67
CA ASN A 92 15.39 11.14 -10.52
C ASN A 92 14.67 10.34 -9.42
N HIS A 93 13.34 10.27 -9.45
CA HIS A 93 12.52 9.64 -8.43
C HIS A 93 11.57 8.60 -9.03
N PRO A 94 12.05 7.37 -9.30
CA PRO A 94 11.27 6.36 -10.02
C PRO A 94 10.02 5.89 -9.26
N ASP A 95 10.01 5.94 -7.93
CA ASP A 95 8.81 5.62 -7.15
C ASP A 95 7.73 6.70 -7.29
N LEU A 96 8.11 7.97 -7.47
CA LEU A 96 7.18 9.07 -7.74
C LEU A 96 6.73 9.07 -9.20
N ASP A 97 7.60 8.64 -10.12
CA ASP A 97 7.23 8.37 -11.51
C ASP A 97 6.11 7.32 -11.57
N LEU A 98 6.33 6.16 -10.95
CA LEU A 98 5.41 5.01 -11.03
C LEU A 98 4.15 5.15 -10.18
N PHE A 99 4.25 5.76 -8.99
CA PHE A 99 3.13 5.89 -8.05
C PHE A 99 2.55 7.30 -7.94
N GLY A 100 3.05 8.23 -8.74
CA GLY A 100 2.59 9.61 -8.75
C GLY A 100 2.97 10.38 -7.49
N PHE A 101 2.78 11.70 -7.58
CA PHE A 101 3.02 12.64 -6.49
C PHE A 101 2.11 13.85 -6.65
N MET A 102 2.00 14.61 -5.57
CA MET A 102 1.33 15.91 -5.56
C MET A 102 2.12 16.85 -4.65
N GLU A 103 2.70 17.89 -5.23
CA GLU A 103 3.35 18.96 -4.49
C GLU A 103 2.37 20.14 -4.42
N ALA A 104 1.84 20.38 -3.21
CA ALA A 104 0.97 21.52 -2.96
C ALA A 104 1.77 22.82 -3.10
N VAL A 105 1.27 23.77 -3.88
CA VAL A 105 1.90 25.09 -4.01
C VAL A 105 1.56 25.95 -2.80
N ARG A 106 2.50 26.79 -2.39
CA ARG A 106 2.34 27.70 -1.25
C ARG A 106 1.67 29.02 -1.63
N GLU A 107 1.61 29.34 -2.92
CA GLU A 107 1.07 30.60 -3.43
C GLU A 107 -0.23 30.34 -4.21
N GLU A 108 -1.23 31.20 -4.02
CA GLU A 108 -2.61 31.03 -4.49
C GLU A 108 -2.77 31.02 -6.03
N LYS A 109 -1.73 31.43 -6.78
CA LYS A 109 -1.81 31.62 -8.25
C LYS A 109 -1.16 30.51 -9.08
N GLU A 110 -0.56 29.50 -8.45
CA GLU A 110 0.08 28.39 -9.16
C GLU A 110 -0.69 27.07 -8.96
N MET A 111 -0.84 26.31 -10.05
CA MET A 111 -1.44 24.96 -9.97
C MET A 111 -0.48 23.98 -9.30
N ALA A 112 -1.02 23.11 -8.44
CA ALA A 112 -0.26 22.05 -7.78
C ALA A 112 0.49 21.18 -8.79
N LEU A 113 1.78 20.96 -8.54
CA LEU A 113 2.58 20.07 -9.38
C LEU A 113 2.15 18.63 -9.11
N ARG A 114 1.52 18.00 -10.10
CA ARG A 114 0.87 16.71 -9.91
C ARG A 114 1.28 15.73 -10.99
N ARG A 115 1.55 14.50 -10.56
CA ARG A 115 1.65 13.33 -11.43
C ARG A 115 0.59 12.33 -11.06
N TRP A 116 -0.26 11.98 -12.02
CA TRP A 116 -1.17 10.85 -11.88
C TRP A 116 -0.38 9.55 -11.95
N SER A 117 -0.66 8.64 -11.03
CA SER A 117 0.03 7.36 -10.97
C SER A 117 -0.16 6.54 -12.25
N PRO A 118 0.92 6.22 -12.99
CA PRO A 118 0.89 5.24 -14.06
C PRO A 118 0.50 3.84 -13.56
N VAL A 119 0.94 3.46 -12.35
CA VAL A 119 0.65 2.17 -11.74
C VAL A 119 -0.55 2.28 -10.79
N LYS A 120 -1.65 1.61 -11.10
CA LYS A 120 -2.86 1.55 -10.27
C LYS A 120 -3.03 0.13 -9.76
N VAL A 121 -3.43 0.00 -8.50
CA VAL A 121 -3.67 -1.30 -7.88
C VAL A 121 -5.09 -1.36 -7.35
N SER A 122 -5.73 -2.51 -7.53
CA SER A 122 -6.95 -2.82 -6.77
C SER A 122 -6.56 -3.13 -5.32
N PRO A 123 -7.51 -3.05 -4.38
CA PRO A 123 -7.36 -3.76 -3.12
C PRO A 123 -7.19 -5.26 -3.35
N LEU A 124 -6.60 -5.94 -2.38
CA LEU A 124 -6.52 -7.40 -2.36
C LEU A 124 -7.71 -7.93 -1.55
N ILE A 125 -8.49 -8.86 -2.10
CA ILE A 125 -9.69 -9.40 -1.45
C ILE A 125 -9.59 -10.93 -1.42
N SER A 126 -9.96 -11.57 -0.30
CA SER A 126 -10.01 -13.03 -0.24
C SER A 126 -11.04 -13.62 -1.21
N ILE A 127 -10.77 -14.82 -1.71
CA ILE A 127 -11.72 -15.57 -2.55
C ILE A 127 -12.79 -16.20 -1.66
N TYR A 128 -12.36 -16.84 -0.57
CA TYR A 128 -13.28 -17.49 0.35
C TYR A 128 -13.65 -16.56 1.51
N PRO A 129 -14.89 -16.66 2.03
CA PRO A 129 -15.30 -15.93 3.23
C PRO A 129 -14.43 -16.30 4.43
N TRP A 130 -14.09 -15.30 5.22
CA TRP A 130 -13.48 -15.44 6.53
C TRP A 130 -14.49 -16.04 7.52
N LYS A 131 -14.06 -17.00 8.34
CA LYS A 131 -14.96 -17.77 9.22
C LYS A 131 -14.72 -17.52 10.71
N GLY A 132 -13.98 -16.46 11.06
CA GLY A 132 -13.75 -16.08 12.45
C GLY A 132 -12.42 -16.57 13.01
N GLU A 133 -11.49 -16.96 12.14
CA GLU A 133 -10.22 -17.54 12.55
C GLU A 133 -9.38 -16.55 13.35
N SER A 134 -8.82 -17.02 14.46
CA SER A 134 -7.94 -16.24 15.31
C SER A 134 -6.86 -17.10 15.93
N ASP A 135 -5.66 -16.53 16.03
CA ASP A 135 -4.54 -17.07 16.78
C ASP A 135 -4.47 -16.43 18.18
N LEU A 136 -4.21 -17.25 19.20
CA LEU A 136 -4.12 -16.81 20.59
C LEU A 136 -2.65 -16.87 21.03
N LEU A 137 -2.03 -15.69 21.04
CA LEU A 137 -0.63 -15.51 21.41
C LEU A 137 -0.52 -15.28 22.92
N THR A 138 0.58 -15.76 23.51
CA THR A 138 0.95 -15.40 24.88
C THR A 138 2.13 -14.45 24.85
N ARG A 139 1.92 -13.21 25.29
CA ARG A 139 2.99 -12.24 25.46
C ARG A 139 3.57 -12.36 26.86
N ARG A 140 4.78 -12.90 26.95
CA ARG A 140 5.52 -13.08 28.20
C ARG A 140 6.85 -12.34 28.14
N LYS A 141 7.19 -11.61 29.20
CA LYS A 141 8.55 -11.09 29.39
C LYS A 141 9.38 -12.09 30.17
N GLU A 142 10.67 -12.16 29.87
CA GLU A 142 11.60 -13.01 30.60
C GLU A 142 11.57 -12.67 32.10
N GLY A 143 11.46 -13.70 32.96
CA GLY A 143 11.35 -13.54 34.41
C GLY A 143 9.95 -13.23 34.97
N GLN A 144 8.92 -13.01 34.13
CA GLN A 144 7.56 -12.70 34.61
C GLN A 144 6.74 -13.98 34.87
N ALA A 145 6.08 -14.08 36.02
CA ALA A 145 5.06 -15.09 36.29
C ALA A 145 3.74 -14.72 35.56
N GLY A 146 3.15 -15.66 34.81
CA GLY A 146 2.00 -15.39 33.93
C GLY A 146 2.38 -14.69 32.61
N GLY A 147 1.39 -14.41 31.76
CA GLY A 147 1.54 -13.72 30.48
C GLY A 147 0.21 -13.18 29.96
N ASP A 148 0.24 -12.11 29.18
CA ASP A 148 -0.98 -11.55 28.58
C ASP A 148 -1.40 -12.38 27.37
N LEU A 149 -2.70 -12.68 27.27
CA LEU A 149 -3.26 -13.25 26.04
C LEU A 149 -3.52 -12.14 25.04
N VAL A 150 -3.04 -12.33 23.81
CA VAL A 150 -3.29 -11.45 22.67
C VAL A 150 -3.98 -12.26 21.58
N LYS A 151 -5.16 -11.80 21.17
CA LYS A 151 -5.93 -12.43 20.09
C LYS A 151 -5.63 -11.72 18.77
N VAL A 152 -5.15 -12.46 17.78
CA VAL A 152 -4.92 -11.95 16.44
C VAL A 152 -5.89 -12.64 15.50
N GLU A 153 -6.80 -11.90 14.87
CA GLU A 153 -7.58 -12.45 13.77
C GLU A 153 -6.62 -12.77 12.62
N VAL A 154 -6.83 -13.94 12.00
CA VAL A 154 -5.99 -14.45 10.92
C VAL A 154 -6.85 -14.82 9.72
N ASN A 155 -6.30 -14.68 8.52
CA ASN A 155 -6.78 -15.37 7.33
C ASN A 155 -5.94 -16.63 7.19
N ALA A 156 -6.54 -17.81 7.17
CA ALA A 156 -5.81 -19.07 7.03
C ALA A 156 -6.29 -19.82 5.79
N PHE A 157 -5.35 -20.48 5.10
CA PHE A 157 -5.63 -21.38 3.96
C PHE A 157 -6.53 -20.76 2.87
N ASN A 158 -6.33 -19.48 2.57
CA ASN A 158 -7.16 -18.76 1.61
C ASN A 158 -6.34 -18.31 0.41
N PHE A 159 -7.03 -17.87 -0.63
CA PHE A 159 -6.43 -17.17 -1.76
C PHE A 159 -6.94 -15.74 -1.75
N MET A 160 -6.10 -14.80 -2.16
CA MET A 160 -6.52 -13.43 -2.34
C MET A 160 -6.27 -12.98 -3.77
N ARG A 161 -7.24 -12.24 -4.33
CA ARG A 161 -7.22 -11.75 -5.69
C ARG A 161 -6.93 -10.26 -5.72
N GLY A 162 -6.17 -9.85 -6.72
CA GLY A 162 -5.87 -8.44 -6.98
C GLY A 162 -5.60 -8.18 -8.45
N THR A 163 -5.51 -6.91 -8.79
CA THR A 163 -5.21 -6.45 -10.15
C THR A 163 -4.27 -5.25 -10.09
N ILE A 164 -3.29 -5.23 -10.99
CA ILE A 164 -2.44 -4.07 -11.25
C ILE A 164 -2.67 -3.63 -12.68
N MET A 165 -2.90 -2.34 -12.89
CA MET A 165 -2.96 -1.71 -14.20
C MET A 165 -1.76 -0.77 -14.33
N VAL A 166 -1.00 -0.92 -15.41
CA VAL A 166 0.15 -0.08 -15.73
C VAL A 166 -0.12 0.62 -17.06
N ASP A 167 -0.07 1.94 -17.03
CA ASP A 167 -0.07 2.80 -18.20
C ASP A 167 1.37 2.96 -18.70
N VAL A 168 1.77 2.13 -19.65
CA VAL A 168 3.19 1.99 -20.05
C VAL A 168 3.71 3.28 -20.66
N ASP A 169 2.90 3.93 -21.50
CA ASP A 169 3.30 5.18 -22.16
C ASP A 169 3.40 6.36 -21.17
N ALA A 170 2.75 6.26 -20.02
CA ALA A 170 2.88 7.29 -18.99
C ALA A 170 4.20 7.20 -18.25
N VAL A 171 4.76 6.00 -18.04
CA VAL A 171 6.01 5.79 -17.28
C VAL A 171 7.17 6.57 -17.90
N GLY A 172 7.88 7.37 -17.11
CA GLY A 172 8.96 8.25 -17.58
C GLY A 172 8.52 9.41 -18.48
N SER A 173 7.23 9.53 -18.81
CA SER A 173 6.73 10.61 -19.68
C SER A 173 6.59 11.94 -18.94
N TYR A 174 6.78 13.03 -19.68
CA TYR A 174 6.68 14.41 -19.16
C TYR A 174 5.35 15.10 -19.47
N VAL A 175 4.37 14.35 -19.97
CA VAL A 175 3.01 14.82 -20.23
C VAL A 175 2.17 14.89 -18.96
#